data_AF-A0AAW8T786-F1
#
_entry.id   AF-A0AAW8T786-F1
#
_cell.length_a   1.000
_cell.length_b   1.000
_cell.length_c   1.000
_cell.angle_alpha   90.00
_cell.angle_beta   90.00
_cell.angle_gamma   90.00
#
_symmetry.space_group_name_H-M   'P 1'
#
loop_
_entity.id
_entity.type
_entity.pdbx_description
1 polymer ?
#
loop_
_entity_poly.entity_id
_entity_poly.type
_entity_poly.pdbx_seq_one_letter_code
_entity_poly.pdbx_strand_id
1 'polypeptide(L)'
;MEVNSLSGLVDYMKSEFRSMENDKKLLLHVEGPTKVVIYSELDDDRKRESVIEATALLDKFPYGRFMNSEDFIINVQSLIQRDLDAEAILACASSIRIEGGGDLTDNGISQTVTVKEGAATLMQAEVPSPAELRPYRTFLEVEQPSSPFVFRINRLGECALFEADGGIWKHEAMENVSQYLVNELKELIDSGSLTIIA
;
A
#
# COMPACT_ATOMS: atom_id res chain seq x y z
N MET A 1 -10.29 -19.23 11.45
CA MET A 1 -8.95 -18.92 12.01
C MET A 1 -8.41 -17.67 11.32
N GLU A 2 -7.61 -16.85 12.00
CA GLU A 2 -7.07 -15.61 11.43
C GLU A 2 -5.54 -15.59 11.49
N VAL A 3 -4.92 -15.17 10.39
CA VAL A 3 -3.47 -14.93 10.25
C VAL A 3 -3.24 -13.54 9.65
N ASN A 4 -2.01 -13.03 9.76
CA ASN A 4 -1.69 -11.66 9.35
C ASN A 4 -0.80 -11.58 8.10
N SER A 5 -0.56 -12.72 7.44
CA SER A 5 0.41 -12.86 6.36
C SER A 5 -0.07 -13.89 5.33
N LEU A 6 0.30 -13.71 4.07
CA LEU A 6 0.02 -14.69 3.01
C LEU A 6 0.81 -15.97 3.26
N SER A 7 2.05 -15.82 3.72
CA SER A 7 2.91 -16.94 4.14
C SER A 7 2.25 -17.83 5.19
N GLY A 8 1.63 -17.26 6.24
CA GLY A 8 0.94 -18.04 7.27
C GLY A 8 -0.29 -18.76 6.73
N LEU A 9 -0.97 -18.17 5.75
CA LEU A 9 -2.08 -18.81 5.05
C LEU A 9 -1.58 -19.96 4.16
N VAL A 10 -0.46 -19.77 3.45
CA VAL A 10 0.18 -20.80 2.63
C VAL A 10 0.67 -21.96 3.50
N ASP A 11 1.31 -21.69 4.63
CA ASP A 11 1.78 -22.69 5.58
C ASP A 11 0.63 -23.54 6.11
N TYR A 12 -0.49 -22.91 6.47
CA TYR A 12 -1.69 -23.64 6.86
C TYR A 12 -2.19 -24.57 5.75
N MET A 13 -2.24 -24.07 4.50
CA MET A 13 -2.72 -24.84 3.36
C MET A 13 -1.82 -26.02 3.01
N LYS A 14 -0.50 -25.89 3.24
CA LYS A 14 0.50 -26.95 3.04
C LYS A 14 0.68 -27.87 4.25
N SER A 15 0.06 -27.56 5.39
CA SER A 15 0.28 -28.31 6.64
C SER A 15 -0.45 -29.65 6.68
N GLU A 16 0.13 -30.61 7.39
CA GLU A 16 -0.47 -31.91 7.71
C GLU A 16 -1.75 -31.79 8.57
N PHE A 17 -2.03 -30.63 9.15
CA PHE A 17 -3.31 -30.38 9.84
C PHE A 17 -4.51 -30.50 8.89
N ARG A 18 -4.31 -30.27 7.59
CA ARG A 18 -5.33 -30.48 6.57
C ARG A 18 -5.45 -31.93 6.08
N SER A 19 -4.57 -32.83 6.50
CA SER A 19 -4.51 -34.21 5.97
C SER A 19 -5.84 -34.98 6.10
N MET A 20 -6.67 -34.67 7.10
CA MET A 20 -8.01 -35.26 7.30
C MET A 20 -9.11 -34.63 6.40
N GLU A 21 -8.82 -33.51 5.74
CA GLU A 21 -9.74 -32.73 4.91
C GLU A 21 -9.26 -32.55 3.45
N ASN A 22 -8.22 -33.28 3.06
CA ASN A 22 -7.56 -33.13 1.75
C ASN A 22 -8.48 -33.44 0.55
N ASP A 23 -9.57 -34.18 0.76
CA ASP A 23 -10.55 -34.50 -0.29
C ASP A 23 -11.58 -33.38 -0.53
N LYS A 24 -11.65 -32.36 0.35
CA LYS A 24 -12.58 -31.23 0.18
C LYS A 24 -12.00 -30.18 -0.76
N LYS A 25 -12.82 -29.68 -1.68
CA LYS A 25 -12.43 -28.55 -2.54
C LYS A 25 -12.53 -27.25 -1.75
N LEU A 26 -11.58 -26.36 -1.97
CA LEU A 26 -11.52 -25.06 -1.32
C LEU A 26 -11.56 -23.94 -2.36
N LEU A 27 -12.16 -22.82 -1.96
CA LEU A 27 -12.20 -21.58 -2.73
C LEU A 27 -11.40 -20.53 -1.98
N LEU A 28 -10.26 -20.13 -2.52
CA LEU A 28 -9.55 -18.95 -2.04
C LEU A 28 -10.06 -17.73 -2.79
N HIS A 29 -10.45 -16.71 -2.04
CA HIS A 29 -10.95 -15.44 -2.54
C HIS A 29 -10.04 -14.33 -2.04
N VAL A 30 -9.41 -13.62 -2.98
CA VAL A 30 -8.75 -12.34 -2.71
C VAL A 30 -9.86 -11.28 -2.65
N GLU A 31 -10.44 -11.05 -1.47
CA GLU A 31 -11.59 -10.14 -1.33
C GLU A 31 -11.20 -8.66 -1.50
N GLY A 32 -9.91 -8.37 -1.34
CA GLY A 32 -9.38 -7.04 -1.50
C GLY A 32 -7.86 -6.99 -1.32
N PRO A 33 -7.27 -5.78 -1.38
CA PRO A 33 -5.82 -5.60 -1.32
C PRO A 33 -5.19 -6.03 0.01
N THR A 34 -5.97 -6.14 1.09
CA THR A 34 -5.46 -6.47 2.42
C THR A 34 -6.16 -7.67 3.04
N LYS A 35 -6.99 -8.40 2.29
CA LYS A 35 -7.82 -9.48 2.83
C LYS A 35 -7.95 -10.63 1.84
N VAL A 36 -7.59 -11.82 2.31
CA VAL A 36 -7.72 -13.08 1.58
C VAL A 36 -8.43 -14.08 2.47
N VAL A 37 -9.44 -14.77 1.94
CA VAL A 37 -10.23 -15.73 2.70
C VAL A 37 -10.29 -17.06 1.95
N ILE A 38 -10.21 -18.16 2.67
CA ILE A 38 -10.43 -19.50 2.13
C ILE A 38 -11.76 -20.04 2.65
N TYR A 39 -12.62 -20.40 1.70
CA TYR A 39 -13.93 -20.95 1.94
C TYR A 39 -13.99 -22.44 1.64
N SER A 40 -14.82 -23.14 2.41
CA SER A 40 -15.24 -24.51 2.09
C SER A 40 -16.15 -24.56 0.85
N GLU A 41 -16.46 -25.77 0.38
CA GLU A 41 -17.66 -26.01 -0.43
C GLU A 41 -18.94 -25.60 0.32
N LEU A 42 -20.04 -25.53 -0.42
CA LEU A 42 -21.36 -25.36 0.17
C LEU A 42 -21.69 -26.60 1.00
N ASP A 43 -22.12 -26.39 2.24
CA ASP A 43 -22.71 -27.44 3.08
C ASP A 43 -24.16 -27.75 2.67
N ASP A 44 -24.79 -28.69 3.39
CA ASP A 44 -26.18 -29.11 3.16
C ASP A 44 -27.20 -27.95 3.31
N ASP A 45 -26.82 -26.88 4.04
CA ASP A 45 -27.60 -25.67 4.25
C ASP A 45 -27.27 -24.56 3.22
N ARG A 46 -26.43 -24.85 2.22
CA ARG A 46 -25.91 -23.91 1.21
C ARG A 46 -25.11 -22.74 1.80
N LYS A 47 -24.36 -22.99 2.88
CA LYS A 47 -23.42 -22.04 3.47
C LYS A 47 -21.99 -22.47 3.20
N ARG A 48 -21.08 -21.49 3.14
CA ARG A 48 -19.64 -21.73 3.10
C ARG A 48 -19.05 -21.33 4.43
N GLU A 49 -18.21 -22.19 4.99
CA GLU A 49 -17.41 -21.86 6.16
C GLU A 49 -16.16 -21.08 5.74
N SER A 50 -15.79 -20.07 6.52
CA SER A 50 -14.49 -19.39 6.41
C SER A 50 -13.45 -20.19 7.20
N VAL A 51 -12.67 -21.00 6.49
CA VAL A 51 -11.66 -21.90 7.07
C VAL A 51 -10.53 -21.08 7.71
N ILE A 52 -9.94 -20.20 6.90
CA ILE A 52 -8.87 -19.32 7.31
C ILE A 52 -8.98 -17.98 6.58
N GLU A 53 -8.66 -16.91 7.28
CA GLU A 53 -8.55 -15.56 6.74
C GLU A 53 -7.14 -15.01 7.01
N ALA A 54 -6.56 -14.37 5.99
CA ALA A 54 -5.38 -13.54 6.11
C ALA A 54 -5.76 -12.07 5.97
N THR A 55 -5.42 -11.24 6.96
CA THR A 55 -5.60 -9.78 6.91
C THR A 55 -4.27 -9.07 7.14
N ALA A 56 -3.85 -8.24 6.19
CA ALA A 56 -2.58 -7.52 6.29
C ALA A 56 -2.60 -6.50 7.44
N LEU A 57 -1.60 -6.56 8.33
CA LEU A 57 -1.40 -5.57 9.39
C LEU A 57 -0.54 -4.42 8.89
N LEU A 58 -1.18 -3.29 8.59
CA LEU A 58 -0.54 -2.13 7.98
C LEU A 58 -0.96 -0.85 8.68
N ASP A 59 0.01 0.04 8.88
CA ASP A 59 -0.24 1.44 9.25
C ASP A 59 -0.69 2.22 8.00
N LYS A 60 -1.56 3.21 8.20
CA LYS A 60 -2.15 3.98 7.10
C LYS A 60 -1.57 5.38 7.05
N PHE A 61 -1.00 5.74 5.90
CA PHE A 61 -0.62 7.12 5.64
C PHE A 61 -1.88 8.02 5.63
N PRO A 62 -1.87 9.17 6.31
CA PRO A 62 -3.03 10.06 6.38
C PRO A 62 -3.16 10.92 5.11
N TYR A 63 -3.53 10.29 3.98
CA TYR A 63 -3.68 10.98 2.70
C TYR A 63 -4.72 12.12 2.76
N GLY A 64 -4.47 13.17 2.00
CA GLY A 64 -5.32 14.36 1.92
C GLY A 64 -5.32 15.25 3.17
N ARG A 65 -4.53 14.91 4.19
CA ARG A 65 -4.39 15.71 5.41
C ARG A 65 -3.05 16.44 5.39
N PHE A 66 -3.11 17.76 5.55
CA PHE A 66 -1.94 18.58 5.82
C PHE A 66 -1.42 18.29 7.24
N MET A 67 -0.10 18.13 7.35
CA MET A 67 0.62 17.94 8.61
C MET A 67 1.95 18.72 8.58
N ASN A 68 2.54 18.98 9.74
CA ASN A 68 3.84 19.64 9.79
C ASN A 68 4.91 18.79 9.06
N SER A 69 6.00 19.44 8.64
CA SER A 69 7.04 18.79 7.84
C SER A 69 7.69 17.60 8.55
N GLU A 70 7.84 17.64 9.88
CA GLU A 70 8.44 16.55 10.66
C GLU A 70 7.56 15.30 10.65
N ASP A 71 6.28 15.43 11.00
CA ASP A 71 5.30 14.34 10.94
C ASP A 71 5.19 13.76 9.52
N PHE A 72 5.22 14.64 8.51
CA PHE A 72 5.19 14.22 7.11
C PHE A 72 6.41 13.38 6.74
N ILE A 73 7.61 13.85 7.08
CA ILE A 73 8.87 13.15 6.83
C ILE A 73 8.87 11.77 7.50
N ILE A 74 8.44 11.69 8.76
CA ILE A 74 8.35 10.42 9.51
C ILE A 74 7.39 9.45 8.81
N ASN A 75 6.21 9.92 8.41
CA ASN A 75 5.23 9.09 7.71
C ASN A 75 5.74 8.59 6.36
N VAL A 76 6.35 9.45 5.53
CA VAL A 76 6.92 9.03 4.24
C VAL A 76 8.04 8.01 4.46
N GLN A 77 8.93 8.23 5.43
CA GLN A 77 10.03 7.29 5.70
C GLN A 77 9.56 5.94 6.24
N SER A 78 8.42 5.90 6.95
CA SER A 78 7.94 4.70 7.63
C SER A 78 6.93 3.91 6.80
N LEU A 79 6.14 4.57 5.96
CA LEU A 79 4.96 4.00 5.30
C LEU A 79 5.09 3.91 3.78
N ILE A 80 6.18 4.43 3.20
CA ILE A 80 6.40 4.46 1.75
C ILE A 80 7.79 3.91 1.44
N GLN A 81 7.86 3.05 0.43
CA GLN A 81 9.14 2.55 -0.08
C GLN A 81 9.99 3.72 -0.59
N ARG A 82 11.27 3.74 -0.20
CA ARG A 82 12.21 4.82 -0.56
C ARG A 82 12.69 4.67 -2.00
N ASP A 83 11.90 5.21 -2.93
CA ASP A 83 12.26 5.37 -4.33
C ASP A 83 12.67 6.83 -4.65
N LEU A 84 13.00 7.09 -5.92
CA LEU A 84 13.55 8.38 -6.37
C LEU A 84 12.62 9.57 -6.04
N ASP A 85 11.32 9.39 -6.26
CA ASP A 85 10.33 10.44 -6.04
C ASP A 85 10.03 10.63 -4.54
N ALA A 86 10.04 9.55 -3.75
CA ALA A 86 9.97 9.65 -2.29
C ALA A 86 11.16 10.45 -1.73
N GLU A 87 12.38 10.22 -2.24
CA GLU A 87 13.57 10.97 -1.84
C GLU A 87 13.47 12.46 -2.21
N ALA A 88 12.98 12.78 -3.41
CA ALA A 88 12.76 14.16 -3.84
C ALA A 88 11.74 14.89 -2.95
N ILE A 89 10.65 14.21 -2.58
CA ILE A 89 9.63 14.76 -1.67
C ILE A 89 10.21 14.96 -0.26
N LEU A 90 10.99 14.01 0.26
CA LEU A 90 11.67 14.14 1.55
C LEU A 90 12.66 15.31 1.57
N ALA A 91 13.44 15.48 0.50
CA ALA A 91 14.37 16.61 0.35
C ALA A 91 13.63 17.96 0.34
N CYS A 92 12.49 18.03 -0.38
CA CYS A 92 11.64 19.21 -0.38
C CYS A 92 11.05 19.50 1.02
N ALA A 93 10.45 18.50 1.67
CA ALA A 93 9.83 18.66 2.98
C ALA A 93 10.83 19.05 4.08
N SER A 94 12.04 18.49 4.07
CA SER A 94 13.10 18.81 5.04
C SER A 94 13.67 20.22 4.88
N SER A 95 13.50 20.82 3.70
CA SER A 95 13.94 22.18 3.41
C SER A 95 12.96 23.24 3.93
N ILE A 96 11.71 22.87 4.27
CA ILE A 96 10.70 23.82 4.76
C ILE A 96 11.10 24.34 6.16
N ARG A 97 11.44 25.63 6.25
CA ARG A 97 11.71 26.29 7.53
C ARG A 97 10.44 26.91 8.10
N ILE A 98 10.19 26.63 9.38
CA ILE A 98 8.99 27.07 10.14
C ILE A 98 8.99 28.59 10.39
N GLU A 99 10.13 29.29 10.28
CA GLU A 99 10.27 30.67 10.80
C GLU A 99 9.99 31.82 9.83
N GLY A 100 9.62 31.58 8.57
CA GLY A 100 9.35 32.70 7.68
C GLY A 100 8.80 32.26 6.35
N GLY A 101 7.46 32.27 6.25
CA GLY A 101 6.69 31.90 5.06
C GLY A 101 7.43 32.20 3.76
N GLY A 102 7.72 31.13 3.01
CA GLY A 102 8.25 31.23 1.66
C GLY A 102 7.18 31.70 0.69
N ASP A 103 7.60 32.30 -0.40
CA ASP A 103 6.71 32.56 -1.53
C ASP A 103 6.35 31.21 -2.16
N LEU A 104 5.08 30.82 -2.00
CA LEU A 104 4.48 29.65 -2.66
C LEU A 104 3.86 30.11 -3.98
N THR A 105 4.40 29.65 -5.09
CA THR A 105 3.76 29.80 -6.40
C THR A 105 3.18 28.47 -6.83
N ASP A 106 1.87 28.44 -7.07
CA ASP A 106 1.12 27.25 -7.51
C ASP A 106 0.42 27.58 -8.82
N ASN A 107 0.64 26.76 -9.85
CA ASN A 107 0.00 26.91 -11.17
C ASN A 107 -1.14 25.89 -11.40
N GLY A 108 -1.55 25.18 -10.35
CA GLY A 108 -2.56 24.12 -10.39
C GLY A 108 -2.01 22.73 -10.70
N ILE A 109 -0.76 22.63 -11.16
CA ILE A 109 -0.09 21.36 -11.52
C ILE A 109 1.15 21.18 -10.62
N SER A 110 2.11 22.09 -10.70
CA SER A 110 3.34 22.10 -9.91
C SER A 110 3.34 23.23 -8.87
N GLN A 111 4.12 23.03 -7.81
CA GLN A 111 4.39 24.05 -6.80
C GLN A 111 5.88 24.36 -6.78
N THR A 112 6.20 25.65 -6.80
CA THR A 112 7.55 26.13 -6.53
C THR A 112 7.54 26.76 -5.14
N VAL A 113 8.37 26.21 -4.26
CA VAL A 113 8.57 26.74 -2.92
C VAL A 113 9.92 27.42 -2.86
N THR A 114 9.92 28.69 -2.47
CA THR A 114 11.16 29.41 -2.20
C THR A 114 11.60 29.14 -0.77
N VAL A 115 12.61 28.30 -0.61
CA VAL A 115 13.19 27.97 0.70
C VAL A 115 14.30 28.95 1.04
N LYS A 116 14.22 29.56 2.24
CA LYS A 116 15.32 30.35 2.80
C LYS A 116 16.27 29.45 3.60
N GLU A 117 17.50 29.29 3.12
CA GLU A 117 18.58 28.64 3.86
C GLU A 117 19.52 29.71 4.48
N GLY A 118 19.47 29.83 5.81
CA GLY A 118 20.28 30.81 6.54
C GLY A 118 19.85 32.26 6.30
N ALA A 119 20.81 33.18 6.25
CA ALA A 119 20.55 34.62 6.12
C ALA A 119 20.34 35.11 4.67
N ALA A 120 20.59 34.29 3.63
CA ALA A 120 20.62 34.82 2.25
C ALA A 120 20.33 33.84 1.11
N THR A 121 20.33 32.51 1.29
CA THR A 121 20.22 31.60 0.14
C THR A 121 18.75 31.23 -0.11
N LEU A 122 18.18 31.69 -1.22
CA LEU A 122 16.88 31.26 -1.70
C LEU A 122 17.10 30.11 -2.69
N MET A 123 16.80 28.87 -2.30
CA MET A 123 16.73 27.76 -3.25
C MET A 123 15.27 27.50 -3.64
N GLN A 124 15.01 27.42 -4.94
CA GLN A 124 13.74 26.97 -5.47
C GLN A 124 13.78 25.44 -5.53
N ALA A 125 12.92 24.79 -4.76
CA ALA A 125 12.66 23.37 -4.91
C ALA A 125 11.44 23.20 -5.81
N GLU A 126 11.59 22.48 -6.92
CA GLU A 126 10.46 22.04 -7.73
C GLU A 126 9.89 20.76 -7.12
N VAL A 127 8.59 20.77 -6.84
CA VAL A 127 7.89 19.61 -6.31
C VAL A 127 7.58 18.65 -7.46
N PRO A 128 8.03 17.37 -7.40
CA PRO A 128 7.62 16.38 -8.39
C PRO A 128 6.10 16.20 -8.35
N SER A 129 5.47 16.32 -9.53
CA SER A 129 4.02 16.30 -9.65
C SER A 129 3.55 15.79 -11.03
N PRO A 130 2.78 14.69 -11.09
CA PRO A 130 2.60 13.70 -10.02
C PRO A 130 3.93 12.99 -9.69
N ALA A 131 4.10 12.63 -8.42
CA ALA A 131 5.19 11.79 -7.95
C ALA A 131 4.74 10.32 -7.93
N GLU A 132 5.53 9.42 -8.50
CA GLU A 132 5.28 7.97 -8.45
C GLU A 132 5.81 7.40 -7.14
N LEU A 133 4.91 6.95 -6.27
CA LEU A 133 5.26 6.41 -4.95
C LEU A 133 4.71 4.99 -4.78
N ARG A 134 5.37 4.20 -3.93
CA ARG A 134 4.93 2.86 -3.52
C ARG A 134 4.65 2.78 -2.01
N PRO A 135 3.46 3.16 -1.54
CA PRO A 135 3.09 3.01 -0.14
C PRO A 135 2.92 1.54 0.26
N TYR A 136 3.20 1.21 1.51
CA TYR A 136 2.86 -0.08 2.09
C TYR A 136 1.35 -0.16 2.36
N ARG A 137 0.61 -0.78 1.43
CA ARG A 137 -0.88 -0.83 1.44
C ARG A 137 -1.48 -2.15 0.98
N THR A 138 -0.64 -3.16 0.76
CA THR A 138 -1.02 -4.57 0.58
C THR A 138 -0.06 -5.46 1.40
N PHE A 139 -0.23 -6.78 1.35
CA PHE A 139 0.67 -7.74 1.99
C PHE A 139 2.13 -7.47 1.62
N LEU A 140 3.03 -7.50 2.62
CA LEU A 140 4.44 -7.17 2.42
C LEU A 140 5.19 -8.26 1.62
N GLU A 141 4.60 -9.44 1.48
CA GLU A 141 5.13 -10.53 0.67
C GLU A 141 5.01 -10.31 -0.84
N VAL A 142 4.27 -9.29 -1.28
CA VAL A 142 4.09 -8.96 -2.70
C VAL A 142 4.57 -7.55 -3.03
N GLU A 143 4.83 -7.31 -4.32
CA GLU A 143 5.21 -5.99 -4.81
C GLU A 143 4.12 -4.96 -4.50
N GLN A 144 4.52 -3.84 -3.90
CA GLN A 144 3.61 -2.74 -3.59
C GLN A 144 3.31 -1.94 -4.87
N PRO A 145 2.02 -1.73 -5.21
CA PRO A 145 1.65 -1.01 -6.44
C PRO A 145 2.19 0.43 -6.44
N SER A 146 2.77 0.84 -7.58
CA SER A 146 3.11 2.24 -7.83
C SER A 146 1.85 3.05 -8.02
N SER A 147 1.83 4.29 -7.54
CA SER A 147 0.77 5.22 -7.90
C SER A 147 1.24 6.65 -8.00
N PRO A 148 0.58 7.45 -8.85
CA PRO A 148 0.77 8.88 -8.89
C PRO A 148 0.16 9.53 -7.64
N PHE A 149 0.95 10.40 -7.01
CA PHE A 149 0.54 11.26 -5.91
C PHE A 149 0.80 12.72 -6.24
N VAL A 150 -0.11 13.59 -5.82
CA VAL A 150 0.13 15.04 -5.82
C VAL A 150 0.66 15.44 -4.45
N PHE A 151 1.91 15.89 -4.41
CA PHE A 151 2.50 16.50 -3.22
C PHE A 151 2.14 17.99 -3.16
N ARG A 152 1.66 18.45 -2.00
CA ARG A 152 1.29 19.85 -1.77
C ARG A 152 1.85 20.38 -0.46
N ILE A 153 2.26 21.64 -0.51
CA ILE A 153 2.67 22.44 0.64
C ILE A 153 1.69 23.61 0.75
N ASN A 154 1.18 23.89 1.96
CA ASN A 154 0.29 25.03 2.20
C ASN A 154 1.05 26.25 2.73
N ARG A 155 0.33 27.36 2.93
CA ARG A 155 0.92 28.63 3.42
C ARG A 155 1.51 28.56 4.83
N LEU A 156 1.17 27.54 5.61
CA LEU A 156 1.70 27.28 6.94
C LEU A 156 2.97 26.40 6.88
N GLY A 157 3.41 25.98 5.69
CA GLY A 157 4.52 25.04 5.53
C GLY A 157 4.13 23.60 5.85
N GLU A 158 2.85 23.28 5.93
CA GLU A 158 2.38 21.91 6.12
C GLU A 158 2.33 21.16 4.79
N CYS A 159 2.65 19.87 4.86
CA CYS A 159 2.80 18.95 3.75
C CYS A 159 1.63 17.97 3.67
N ALA A 160 1.22 17.61 2.46
CA ALA A 160 0.19 16.58 2.22
C ALA A 160 0.46 15.80 0.91
N LEU A 161 0.11 14.51 0.91
CA LEU A 161 0.01 13.69 -0.30
C LEU A 161 -1.45 13.41 -0.62
N PHE A 162 -1.81 13.54 -1.89
CA PHE A 162 -3.13 13.21 -2.43
C PHE A 162 -3.00 12.10 -3.48
N GLU A 163 -3.76 11.01 -3.32
CA GLU A 163 -3.84 9.96 -4.33
C GLU A 163 -4.40 10.53 -5.64
N ALA A 164 -3.74 10.23 -6.76
CA ALA A 164 -4.12 10.73 -8.09
C ALA A 164 -4.44 9.60 -9.08
N ASP A 165 -4.71 8.39 -8.59
CA ASP A 165 -4.92 7.18 -9.39
C ASP A 165 -6.37 6.69 -9.38
N GLY A 166 -7.26 7.31 -8.59
CA GLY A 166 -8.66 6.90 -8.47
C GLY A 166 -8.87 5.53 -7.83
N GLY A 167 -7.87 4.98 -7.14
CA GLY A 167 -7.93 3.66 -6.50
C GLY A 167 -7.62 2.50 -7.44
N ILE A 168 -7.07 2.75 -8.63
CA ILE A 168 -6.61 1.73 -9.59
C ILE A 168 -5.63 0.76 -8.91
N TRP A 169 -4.79 1.26 -8.00
CA TRP A 169 -3.83 0.47 -7.25
C TRP A 169 -4.42 -0.76 -6.56
N LYS A 170 -5.72 -0.73 -6.21
CA LYS A 170 -6.38 -1.85 -5.53
C LYS A 170 -6.45 -3.09 -6.42
N HIS A 171 -6.70 -2.90 -7.71
CA HIS A 171 -6.73 -4.00 -8.66
C HIS A 171 -5.33 -4.59 -8.87
N GLU A 172 -4.32 -3.74 -9.01
CA GLU A 172 -2.91 -4.18 -9.11
C GLU A 172 -2.47 -4.93 -7.84
N ALA A 173 -2.84 -4.44 -6.65
CA ALA A 173 -2.57 -5.14 -5.39
C ALA A 173 -3.22 -6.53 -5.35
N MET A 174 -4.50 -6.63 -5.74
CA MET A 174 -5.23 -7.90 -5.77
C MET A 174 -4.61 -8.88 -6.77
N GLU A 175 -4.18 -8.40 -7.93
CA GLU A 175 -3.47 -9.20 -8.94
C GLU A 175 -2.13 -9.70 -8.40
N ASN A 176 -1.33 -8.83 -7.76
CA ASN A 176 -0.04 -9.22 -7.17
C ASN A 176 -0.22 -10.29 -6.07
N VAL A 177 -1.25 -10.17 -5.24
CA VAL A 177 -1.62 -11.18 -4.23
C VAL A 177 -2.08 -12.48 -4.89
N SER A 178 -2.95 -12.40 -5.90
CA SER A 178 -3.42 -13.56 -6.65
C SER A 178 -2.26 -14.33 -7.28
N GLN A 179 -1.34 -13.61 -7.95
CA GLN A 179 -0.18 -14.19 -8.60
C GLN A 179 0.78 -14.86 -7.61
N TYR A 180 1.00 -14.25 -6.44
CA TYR A 180 1.77 -14.87 -5.36
C TYR A 180 1.14 -16.19 -4.91
N LEU A 181 -0.16 -16.22 -4.65
CA LEU A 181 -0.87 -17.40 -4.17
C LEU A 181 -0.97 -18.51 -5.22
N VAL A 182 -1.16 -18.16 -6.50
CA VAL A 182 -1.13 -19.11 -7.61
C VAL A 182 0.23 -19.81 -7.69
N ASN A 183 1.32 -19.08 -7.48
CA ASN A 183 2.66 -19.66 -7.49
C ASN A 183 2.90 -20.55 -6.26
N GLU A 184 2.56 -20.06 -5.07
CA GLU A 184 2.81 -20.78 -3.82
C GLU A 184 1.93 -22.03 -3.65
N LEU A 185 0.71 -22.02 -4.18
CA LEU A 185 -0.28 -23.10 -3.99
C LEU A 185 -0.52 -23.90 -5.27
N LYS A 186 0.41 -23.83 -6.24
CA LYS A 186 0.29 -24.48 -7.55
C LYS A 186 -0.10 -25.95 -7.49
N GLU A 187 0.52 -26.74 -6.61
CA GLU A 187 0.24 -28.17 -6.48
C GLU A 187 -1.22 -28.46 -6.06
N LEU A 188 -1.80 -27.60 -5.22
CA LEU A 188 -3.20 -27.71 -4.79
C LEU A 188 -4.18 -27.30 -5.91
N ILE A 189 -3.77 -26.38 -6.77
CA ILE A 189 -4.55 -25.95 -7.94
C ILE A 189 -4.51 -27.04 -9.00
N ASP A 190 -3.33 -27.57 -9.31
CA ASP A 190 -3.11 -28.60 -10.34
C ASP A 190 -3.83 -29.92 -9.98
N SER A 191 -3.94 -30.24 -8.69
CA SER A 191 -4.73 -31.37 -8.19
C SER A 191 -6.25 -31.14 -8.18
N GLY A 192 -6.70 -29.89 -8.39
CA GLY A 192 -8.11 -29.51 -8.39
C GLY A 192 -8.73 -29.36 -7.00
N SER A 193 -7.93 -29.42 -5.93
CA SER A 193 -8.38 -29.23 -4.54
C SER A 193 -8.55 -27.76 -4.18
N LEU A 194 -7.96 -26.83 -4.93
CA LEU A 194 -8.05 -25.39 -4.69
C LEU A 194 -8.43 -24.63 -5.97
N THR A 195 -9.35 -23.68 -5.84
CA THR A 195 -9.65 -22.66 -6.87
C THR A 195 -9.39 -21.29 -6.29
N ILE A 196 -8.75 -20.41 -7.06
CA ILE A 196 -8.47 -19.01 -6.66
C ILE A 196 -9.35 -18.07 -7.48
N ILE A 197 -9.94 -17.08 -6.82
CA ILE A 197 -10.65 -15.95 -7.45
C ILE A 197 -10.17 -14.63 -6.83
N ALA A 198 -10.21 -13.55 -7.61
CA ALA A 198 -9.90 -12.18 -7.21
C ALA A 198 -10.92 -11.22 -7.86
#